data_AF-A0A378WIC4-F1
#
_entry.id   AF-A0A378WIC4-F1
#
_cell.length_a   1.000
_cell.length_b   1.000
_cell.length_c   1.000
_cell.angle_alpha   90.00
_cell.angle_beta   90.00
_cell.angle_gamma   90.00
#
_symmetry.space_group_name_H-M   'P 1'
#
loop_
_entity.id
_entity.type
_entity.pdbx_description
1 polymer ?
#
loop_
_entity_poly.entity_id
_entity_poly.type
_entity_poly.pdbx_seq_one_letter_code
_entity_poly.pdbx_strand_id
1 'polypeptide(L)'
;MASRCLPAQHAPVRPCLGWQIVDISYPAADCFTMLDNGRGALIRRWRHTITVKPQNGGCLYHDCVEIDAGMLTVPIAIVARLFFRHRQRRLRHLAANGFRDVKAV
;
A
#
# COMPACT_ATOMS: atom_id res chain seq x y z
N MET A 1 -31.28 11.47 24.20
CA MET A 1 -30.02 10.90 24.73
C MET A 1 -29.36 10.12 23.61
N ALA A 2 -28.30 10.65 22.98
CA ALA A 2 -27.51 9.92 21.99
C ALA A 2 -26.06 9.94 22.48
N SER A 3 -25.61 8.79 22.97
CA SER A 3 -24.27 8.60 23.53
C SER A 3 -23.26 8.67 22.39
N ARG A 4 -22.42 9.71 22.38
CA ARG A 4 -21.25 9.80 21.49
C ARG A 4 -20.22 8.76 21.97
N CYS A 5 -20.04 7.70 21.20
CA CYS A 5 -18.85 6.86 21.32
C CYS A 5 -17.63 7.68 20.90
N LEU A 6 -16.82 8.11 21.87
CA LEU A 6 -15.45 8.56 21.62
C LEU A 6 -14.63 7.33 21.22
N PRO A 7 -13.82 7.37 20.14
CA PRO A 7 -12.93 6.25 19.84
C PRO A 7 -11.91 6.10 20.96
N ALA A 8 -11.78 4.86 21.44
CA ALA A 8 -10.84 4.48 22.49
C ALA A 8 -9.41 4.85 22.07
N GLN A 9 -8.89 5.89 22.69
CA GLN A 9 -7.48 6.27 22.69
C GLN A 9 -6.66 5.13 23.33
N HIS A 10 -6.13 4.25 22.48
CA HIS A 10 -5.25 3.16 22.90
C HIS A 10 -3.90 3.75 23.34
N ALA A 11 -3.47 3.40 24.57
CA ALA A 11 -2.16 3.74 25.10
C ALA A 11 -1.04 3.20 24.19
N PRO A 12 0.10 3.89 24.05
CA PRO A 12 1.16 3.49 23.14
C PRO A 12 1.92 2.30 23.73
N VAL A 13 1.55 1.08 23.35
CA VAL A 13 2.47 -0.07 23.41
C VAL A 13 3.65 0.33 22.54
N ARG A 14 4.85 0.49 23.12
CA ARG A 14 6.08 0.70 22.34
C ARG A 14 6.28 -0.55 21.50
N PRO A 15 5.99 -0.55 20.19
CA PRO A 15 6.01 -1.78 19.44
C PRO A 15 7.48 -2.17 19.28
N CYS A 16 7.83 -3.39 19.70
CA CYS A 16 9.15 -3.96 19.48
C CYS A 16 9.51 -3.96 17.99
N LEU A 17 10.80 -4.17 17.68
CA LEU A 17 11.27 -4.38 16.32
C LEU A 17 10.42 -5.45 15.62
N GLY A 18 9.89 -5.15 14.43
CA GLY A 18 9.08 -6.07 13.62
C GLY A 18 7.57 -5.83 13.63
N TRP A 19 7.04 -4.94 14.48
CA TRP A 19 5.62 -4.56 14.40
C TRP A 19 5.32 -3.56 13.28
N GLN A 20 4.15 -3.73 12.66
CA GLN A 20 3.62 -2.86 11.63
C GLN A 20 2.09 -2.81 11.69
N ILE A 21 1.52 -1.66 11.36
CA ILE A 21 0.11 -1.47 11.00
C ILE A 21 0.05 -1.34 9.48
N VAL A 22 -0.87 -2.08 8.89
CA VAL A 22 -1.34 -1.88 7.52
C VAL A 22 -2.73 -1.25 7.64
N ASP A 23 -2.87 -0.01 7.19
CA ASP A 23 -4.10 0.79 7.36
C ASP A 23 -4.76 0.99 6.00
N ILE A 24 -5.63 0.05 5.62
CA ILE A 24 -6.24 0.00 4.29
C ILE A 24 -7.53 0.82 4.27
N SER A 25 -7.60 1.76 3.34
CA SER A 25 -8.79 2.57 3.05
C SER A 25 -9.02 2.69 1.55
N TYR A 26 -10.26 2.98 1.19
CA TYR A 26 -10.71 3.17 -0.19
C TYR A 26 -11.32 4.56 -0.31
N PRO A 27 -10.51 5.62 -0.48
CA PRO A 27 -11.04 6.98 -0.54
C PRO A 27 -11.96 7.16 -1.76
N ALA A 28 -12.96 8.01 -1.61
CA ALA A 28 -13.81 8.42 -2.73
C ALA A 28 -12.95 9.15 -3.77
N ALA A 29 -12.85 8.58 -4.96
CA ALA A 29 -12.06 9.09 -6.07
C ALA A 29 -12.73 8.69 -7.40
N ASP A 30 -12.38 9.38 -8.49
CA ASP A 30 -12.96 9.16 -9.82
C ASP A 30 -12.60 7.78 -10.42
N CYS A 31 -11.64 7.09 -9.82
CA CYS A 31 -11.24 5.75 -10.20
C CYS A 31 -10.91 4.91 -8.98
N PHE A 32 -10.84 3.59 -9.16
CA PHE A 32 -10.49 2.69 -8.08
C PHE A 32 -9.17 3.13 -7.46
N THR A 33 -9.22 3.42 -6.16
CA THR A 33 -8.09 3.90 -5.38
C THR A 33 -8.05 3.13 -4.07
N MET A 34 -6.92 2.51 -3.78
CA MET A 34 -6.63 1.88 -2.50
C MET A 34 -5.47 2.62 -1.86
N LEU A 35 -5.64 3.00 -0.61
CA LEU A 35 -4.62 3.65 0.20
C LEU A 35 -4.25 2.73 1.37
N ASP A 36 -2.98 2.40 1.48
CA ASP A 36 -2.38 1.87 2.70
C ASP A 36 -1.58 2.99 3.39
N ASN A 37 -2.08 3.46 4.54
CA ASN A 37 -1.47 4.50 5.36
C ASN A 37 -0.76 3.92 6.59
N GLY A 38 -0.03 2.84 6.37
CA GLY A 38 0.67 2.07 7.39
C GLY A 38 1.80 2.81 8.11
N ARG A 39 2.26 2.17 9.19
CA ARG A 39 3.41 2.60 9.99
C ARG A 39 3.98 1.42 10.77
N GLY A 40 5.23 1.47 11.16
CA GLY A 40 5.87 0.40 11.92
C GLY A 40 7.08 0.88 12.71
N ALA A 41 7.80 -0.06 13.31
CA ALA A 41 8.96 0.25 14.16
C ALA A 41 10.10 0.97 13.40
N LEU A 42 10.37 0.58 12.15
CA LEU A 42 11.42 1.18 11.31
C LEU A 42 10.89 2.26 10.36
N ILE A 43 9.66 2.09 9.86
CA ILE A 43 9.04 3.00 8.89
C ILE A 43 7.99 3.84 9.61
N ARG A 44 8.32 5.11 9.86
CA ARG A 44 7.46 6.05 10.60
C ARG A 44 6.17 6.35 9.85
N ARG A 45 6.27 6.49 8.53
CA ARG A 45 5.13 6.66 7.62
C ARG A 45 5.35 5.83 6.37
N TRP A 46 4.36 5.00 6.08
CA TRP A 46 4.21 4.29 4.81
C TRP A 46 2.89 4.76 4.21
N ARG A 47 2.96 5.46 3.07
CA ARG A 47 1.76 5.88 2.35
C ARG A 47 1.83 5.31 0.95
N HIS A 48 1.07 4.24 0.72
CA HIS A 48 1.03 3.51 -0.55
C HIS A 48 -0.33 3.70 -1.19
N THR A 49 -0.36 4.39 -2.32
CA THR A 49 -1.57 4.60 -3.12
C THR A 49 -1.50 3.77 -4.39
N ILE A 50 -2.47 2.90 -4.57
CA ILE A 50 -2.69 2.15 -5.80
C ILE A 50 -3.91 2.73 -6.49
N THR A 51 -3.79 3.09 -7.76
CA THR A 51 -4.94 3.50 -8.58
C THR A 51 -5.07 2.63 -9.82
N VAL A 52 -6.32 2.36 -10.20
CA VAL A 52 -6.65 1.59 -11.40
C VAL A 52 -7.78 2.31 -12.12
N LYS A 53 -7.52 2.67 -13.38
CA LYS A 53 -8.53 3.28 -14.25
C LYS A 53 -8.51 2.68 -15.65
N PRO A 54 -9.65 2.65 -16.37
CA PRO A 54 -9.68 2.19 -17.75
C PRO A 54 -8.81 3.09 -18.64
N GLN A 55 -8.06 2.49 -19.57
CA GLN A 55 -7.28 3.21 -20.58
C GLN A 55 -7.07 2.32 -21.81
N ASN A 56 -7.47 2.80 -23.00
CA ASN A 56 -7.18 2.18 -24.31
C ASN A 56 -7.51 0.67 -24.39
N GLY A 57 -8.69 0.26 -23.93
CA GLY A 57 -9.10 -1.16 -23.94
C GLY A 57 -8.41 -2.04 -22.88
N GLY A 58 -7.56 -1.45 -22.04
CA GLY A 58 -6.98 -2.08 -20.86
C GLY A 58 -7.16 -1.21 -19.62
N CYS A 59 -6.19 -1.28 -18.72
CA CYS A 59 -6.16 -0.45 -17.52
C CYS A 59 -4.81 0.25 -17.35
N LEU A 60 -4.85 1.48 -16.82
CA LEU A 60 -3.69 2.15 -16.26
C LEU A 60 -3.62 1.79 -14.78
N TYR A 61 -2.65 0.95 -14.44
CA TYR A 61 -2.30 0.62 -13.07
C TYR A 61 -1.15 1.52 -12.60
N HIS A 62 -1.40 2.32 -11.56
CA HIS A 62 -0.39 3.19 -10.95
C HIS A 62 -0.20 2.84 -9.48
N ASP A 63 1.04 2.89 -9.04
CA ASP A 63 1.47 2.56 -7.68
C ASP A 63 2.46 3.63 -7.22
N CYS A 64 2.10 4.37 -6.18
CA CYS A 64 2.91 5.40 -5.57
C CYS A 64 3.15 5.09 -4.10
N VAL A 65 4.42 5.07 -3.67
CA VAL A 65 4.81 4.81 -2.29
C VAL A 65 5.61 6.00 -1.77
N GLU A 66 5.11 6.65 -0.73
CA GLU A 66 5.84 7.62 0.09
C GLU A 66 6.34 6.94 1.36
N ILE A 67 7.62 7.11 1.66
CA ILE A 67 8.30 6.46 2.78
C ILE A 67 8.99 7.54 3.62
N ASP A 68 8.72 7.53 4.93
CA ASP A 68 9.53 8.23 5.93
C ASP A 68 10.06 7.21 6.94
N ALA A 69 11.38 7.08 6.99
CA ALA A 69 12.11 6.25 7.95
C ALA A 69 13.35 6.96 8.51
N GLY A 70 13.35 8.31 8.54
CA GLY A 70 14.52 9.09 8.95
C GLY A 70 15.78 8.74 8.11
N MET A 71 16.90 8.44 8.78
CA MET A 71 18.16 8.10 8.11
C MET A 71 18.08 6.82 7.25
N LEU A 72 17.12 5.93 7.52
CA LEU A 72 16.93 4.70 6.75
C LEU A 72 16.04 4.89 5.51
N THR A 73 15.54 6.10 5.26
CA THR A 73 14.62 6.35 4.13
C THR A 73 15.24 5.95 2.79
N VAL A 74 16.50 6.33 2.54
CA VAL A 74 17.19 6.00 1.28
C VAL A 74 17.37 4.49 1.09
N PRO A 75 17.98 3.72 2.02
CA PRO A 75 18.12 2.29 1.83
C PRO A 75 16.77 1.56 1.71
N ILE A 76 15.77 1.94 2.51
CA ILE A 76 14.43 1.36 2.43
C ILE A 76 13.77 1.67 1.07
N ALA A 77 13.90 2.90 0.57
CA ALA A 77 13.37 3.30 -0.73
C ALA A 77 14.01 2.52 -1.90
N ILE A 78 15.31 2.19 -1.82
CA ILE A 78 15.98 1.35 -2.81
C ILE A 78 15.38 -0.06 -2.81
N VAL A 79 15.26 -0.68 -1.63
CA VAL A 79 14.67 -2.02 -1.50
C VAL A 79 13.22 -2.02 -1.99
N ALA A 80 12.41 -1.04 -1.57
CA ALA A 80 11.03 -0.89 -2.02
C ALA A 80 10.95 -0.75 -3.55
N ARG A 81 11.81 0.07 -4.15
CA ARG A 81 11.85 0.24 -5.61
C ARG A 81 12.16 -1.06 -6.34
N LEU A 82 13.11 -1.86 -5.85
CA LEU A 82 13.44 -3.16 -6.43
C LEU A 82 12.26 -4.14 -6.31
N PHE A 83 11.65 -4.20 -5.12
CA PHE A 83 10.49 -5.05 -4.84
C PHE A 83 9.32 -4.71 -5.77
N PHE A 84 8.93 -3.43 -5.84
CA PHE A 84 7.82 -3.02 -6.69
C PHE A 84 8.14 -3.15 -8.17
N ARG A 85 9.39 -2.91 -8.60
CA ARG A 85 9.78 -3.20 -10.00
C ARG A 85 9.61 -4.67 -10.34
N HIS A 86 9.99 -5.58 -9.44
CA HIS A 86 9.77 -7.01 -9.62
C HIS A 86 8.27 -7.35 -9.67
N ARG A 87 7.47 -6.83 -8.74
CA ARG A 87 6.01 -7.03 -8.70
C ARG A 87 5.36 -6.54 -10.00
N GLN A 88 5.74 -5.36 -10.48
CA GLN A 88 5.23 -4.79 -11.72
C GLN A 88 5.60 -5.64 -12.95
N ARG A 89 6.83 -6.18 -13.01
CA ARG A 89 7.24 -7.12 -14.06
C ARG A 89 6.36 -8.37 -14.06
N ARG A 90 6.14 -8.97 -12.89
CA ARG A 90 5.28 -10.16 -12.76
C ARG A 90 3.83 -9.86 -13.13
N LEU A 91 3.29 -8.71 -12.73
CA LEU A 91 1.93 -8.30 -13.09
C LEU A 91 1.77 -8.12 -14.60
N ARG A 92 2.75 -7.49 -15.27
CA ARG A 92 2.76 -7.36 -16.74
C ARG A 92 2.82 -8.71 -17.44
N HIS A 93 3.62 -9.63 -16.92
CA HIS A 93 3.69 -11.00 -17.45
C HIS A 93 2.34 -11.74 -17.30
N LEU A 94 1.69 -11.63 -16.14
CA LEU A 94 0.35 -12.19 -15.93
C LEU A 94 -0.69 -11.59 -16.89
N ALA A 95 -0.67 -10.28 -17.07
CA ALA A 95 -1.57 -9.59 -18.00
C ALA A 95 -1.34 -10.01 -19.45
N ALA A 96 -0.07 -10.13 -19.88
CA ALA A 96 0.29 -10.61 -21.22
C ALA A 96 -0.16 -12.06 -21.46
N ASN A 97 -0.17 -12.89 -20.41
CA ASN A 97 -0.63 -14.28 -20.47
C ASN A 97 -2.15 -14.44 -20.28
N GLY A 98 -2.91 -13.33 -20.23
CA GLY A 98 -4.36 -13.38 -20.04
C GLY A 98 -4.77 -13.98 -18.70
N PHE A 99 -3.97 -13.79 -17.66
CA PHE A 99 -4.23 -14.26 -16.29
C PHE A 99 -4.37 -15.79 -16.13
N ARG A 100 -3.88 -16.58 -17.09
CA ARG A 100 -3.94 -18.06 -17.06
C ARG A 100 -3.31 -18.68 -15.81
N ASP A 101 -2.31 -18.01 -15.23
CA ASP A 101 -1.55 -18.50 -14.08
C ASP A 101 -2.15 -18.06 -12.73
N VAL A 102 -3.29 -17.36 -12.73
CA VAL A 102 -4.00 -16.97 -11.51
C VAL A 102 -4.90 -18.14 -11.08
N LYS A 103 -4.60 -18.79 -9.95
CA LYS A 103 -5.53 -19.74 -9.34
C LYS A 103 -6.77 -18.97 -8.89
N ALA A 104 -7.95 -19.43 -9.27
CA ALA A 104 -9.19 -18.97 -8.64
C ALA A 104 -9.11 -19.33 -7.15
N VAL A 105 -9.28 -18.31 -6.30
CA VAL A 105 -9.37 -18.43 -4.84
C VAL A 105 -10.84 -18.41 -4.47
#